data_AF-A0A973TCF9-F1
#
_entry.id   AF-A0A973TCF9-F1
#
_cell.length_a   1.000
_cell.length_b   1.000
_cell.length_c   1.000
_cell.angle_alpha   90.00
_cell.angle_beta   90.00
_cell.angle_gamma   90.00
#
_symmetry.space_group_name_H-M   'P 1'
#
loop_
_entity.id
_entity.type
_entity.pdbx_description
1 polymer ?
#
loop_
_entity_poly.entity_id
_entity_poly.type
_entity_poly.pdbx_seq_one_letter_code
_entity_poly.pdbx_strand_id
1 'polypeptide(L)'
;MVQIEQLAARTPAVSVDELLNGFYPSPRFGEVSFASYRPDPKQPSQAAAVHALKGFADGVGSGSGGGLFKKLFGKKDASRAGIYLDGGFGVG
;
A
#
# COMPACT_ATOMS: atom_id res chain seq x y z
N MET A 1 -7.97 -46.73 -2.08
CA MET A 1 -6.50 -46.61 -2.03
C MET A 1 -6.17 -45.13 -1.93
N VAL A 2 -5.27 -44.71 -1.02
CA VAL A 2 -4.88 -43.31 -0.90
C VAL A 2 -3.82 -43.01 -1.96
N GLN A 3 -4.05 -41.97 -2.75
CA GLN A 3 -3.12 -41.53 -3.78
C GLN A 3 -2.10 -40.59 -3.15
N ILE A 4 -0.85 -41.03 -3.08
CA ILE A 4 0.27 -40.20 -2.60
C ILE A 4 0.87 -39.47 -3.80
N GLU A 5 0.89 -38.15 -3.74
CA GLU A 5 1.42 -37.27 -4.77
C GLU A 5 2.49 -36.34 -4.16
N GLN A 6 3.54 -36.05 -4.91
CA GLN A 6 4.56 -35.09 -4.49
C GLN A 6 4.08 -33.67 -4.78
N LEU A 7 4.05 -32.81 -3.76
CA LEU A 7 3.67 -31.39 -3.93
C LEU A 7 4.55 -30.66 -4.94
N ALA A 8 5.84 -31.03 -5.03
CA ALA A 8 6.77 -30.44 -5.99
C ALA A 8 6.44 -30.75 -7.46
N ALA A 9 5.63 -31.78 -7.73
CA ALA A 9 5.20 -32.13 -9.09
C ALA A 9 3.97 -31.32 -9.56
N ARG A 10 3.39 -30.48 -8.69
CA ARG A 10 2.20 -29.68 -9.02
C ARG A 10 2.60 -28.37 -9.69
N THR A 11 1.84 -28.01 -10.73
CA THR A 11 1.91 -26.68 -11.36
C THR A 11 0.52 -26.04 -11.27
N PRO A 12 0.26 -25.23 -10.22
CA PRO A 12 -1.03 -24.56 -10.07
C PRO A 12 -1.26 -23.56 -11.21
N ALA A 13 -2.44 -23.61 -11.82
CA ALA A 13 -2.92 -22.56 -12.71
C ALA A 13 -3.89 -21.68 -11.92
N VAL A 14 -3.55 -20.41 -11.76
CA VAL A 14 -4.39 -19.41 -11.08
C VAL A 14 -4.77 -18.32 -12.07
N SER A 15 -6.03 -17.92 -12.04
CA SER A 15 -6.53 -16.78 -12.81
C SER A 15 -6.00 -15.46 -12.25
N VAL A 16 -6.10 -14.41 -13.06
CA VAL A 16 -5.77 -13.05 -12.63
C VAL A 16 -6.64 -12.63 -11.46
N ASP A 17 -7.94 -12.94 -11.48
CA ASP A 17 -8.88 -12.60 -10.41
C ASP A 17 -8.51 -13.29 -9.09
N GLU A 18 -8.10 -14.56 -9.13
CA GLU A 18 -7.63 -15.28 -7.94
C GLU A 18 -6.34 -14.66 -7.36
N LEU A 19 -5.42 -14.21 -8.22
CA LEU A 19 -4.22 -13.52 -7.77
C LEU A 19 -4.56 -12.18 -7.10
N LEU A 20 -5.44 -11.40 -7.74
CA LEU A 20 -5.87 -10.10 -7.22
C LEU A 20 -6.64 -10.23 -5.90
N ASN A 21 -7.43 -11.29 -5.73
CA ASN A 21 -8.10 -11.58 -4.46
C ASN A 21 -7.11 -11.86 -3.32
N GLY A 22 -5.88 -12.26 -3.64
CA GLY A 22 -4.80 -12.42 -2.67
C GLY A 22 -4.11 -11.12 -2.26
N PHE A 23 -4.43 -9.98 -2.88
CA PHE A 23 -3.73 -8.71 -2.65
C PHE A 23 -4.31 -7.96 -1.45
N TYR A 24 -4.16 -8.55 -0.27
CA TYR A 24 -4.46 -7.93 1.01
C TYR A 24 -3.27 -8.08 1.97
N PRO A 25 -3.14 -7.21 2.99
CA PRO A 25 -2.07 -7.33 3.97
C PRO A 25 -2.10 -8.70 4.67
N SER A 26 -0.94 -9.26 5.00
CA SER A 26 -0.87 -10.50 5.76
C SER A 26 -1.62 -10.37 7.10
N PRO A 27 -2.01 -11.48 7.77
CA PRO A 27 -2.73 -11.42 9.04
C PRO A 27 -2.04 -10.55 10.11
N ARG A 28 -0.70 -10.46 10.09
CA ARG A 28 0.07 -9.60 10.98
C ARG A 28 -0.22 -8.10 10.80
N PHE A 29 -0.58 -7.69 9.59
CA PHE A 29 -0.80 -6.29 9.21
C PHE A 29 -2.25 -6.01 8.79
N GLY A 30 -3.16 -6.99 8.84
CA GLY A 30 -4.54 -6.82 8.37
C GLY A 30 -5.35 -5.78 9.12
N GLU A 31 -5.00 -5.49 10.37
CA GLU A 31 -5.73 -4.56 11.24
C GLU A 31 -4.95 -3.27 11.54
N VAL A 32 -3.76 -3.08 10.96
CA VAL A 32 -2.95 -1.89 11.25
C VAL A 32 -3.45 -0.69 10.45
N SER A 33 -3.38 0.49 11.06
CA SER A 33 -3.74 1.75 10.43
C SER A 33 -2.90 2.89 11.00
N PHE A 34 -3.01 4.09 10.43
CA PHE A 34 -2.42 5.28 11.03
C PHE A 34 -2.94 5.57 12.45
N ALA A 35 -4.13 5.09 12.81
CA ALA A 35 -4.70 5.26 14.14
C ALA A 35 -4.12 4.27 15.16
N SER A 36 -3.71 3.07 14.73
CA SER A 36 -3.10 2.07 15.62
C SER A 36 -1.60 2.28 15.82
N TYR A 37 -0.94 3.08 14.98
CA TYR A 37 0.47 3.39 15.11
C TYR A 37 0.76 4.23 16.36
N ARG A 38 1.79 3.84 17.12
CA ARG A 38 2.22 4.52 18.35
C ARG A 38 3.63 5.08 18.15
N PRO A 39 3.78 6.36 17.80
CA PRO A 39 5.09 6.99 17.68
C PRO A 39 5.82 6.98 19.03
N ASP A 40 7.12 6.72 19.02
CA ASP A 40 8.00 6.93 20.16
C ASP A 40 8.18 8.45 20.37
N PRO A 41 7.82 9.01 21.55
CA PRO A 41 8.03 10.42 21.85
C PRO A 41 9.50 10.87 21.77
N LYS A 42 10.45 9.93 21.90
CA LYS A 42 11.89 10.20 21.74
C LYS A 42 12.32 10.29 20.27
N GLN A 43 11.44 9.92 19.33
CA GLN A 43 11.70 9.95 17.89
C GLN A 43 10.62 10.77 17.15
N PRO A 44 10.67 12.12 17.22
CA PRO A 44 9.65 12.98 16.61
C PRO A 44 9.44 12.77 15.10
N SER A 45 10.45 12.24 14.39
CA SER A 45 10.37 11.87 12.98
C SER A 45 9.27 10.83 12.69
N GLN A 46 8.96 9.94 13.63
CA GLN A 46 7.89 8.96 13.46
C GLN A 46 6.51 9.61 13.37
N ALA A 47 6.21 10.56 14.26
CA ALA A 47 4.96 11.33 14.20
C ALA A 47 4.90 12.19 12.93
N ALA A 48 6.02 12.79 12.52
CA ALA A 48 6.10 13.55 11.27
C ALA A 48 5.83 12.66 10.04
N ALA A 49 6.34 11.43 10.03
CA ALA A 49 6.08 10.46 8.97
C ALA A 49 4.58 10.10 8.89
N VAL A 50 3.92 9.82 10.01
CA VAL A 50 2.47 9.55 10.04
C VAL A 50 1.68 10.72 9.45
N HIS A 51 2.02 11.96 9.83
CA HIS A 51 1.35 13.14 9.30
C HIS A 51 1.53 13.28 7.78
N ALA A 52 2.76 13.12 7.28
CA ALA A 52 3.06 13.18 5.85
C ALA A 52 2.34 12.07 5.05
N LEU A 53 2.31 10.86 5.59
CA LEU A 53 1.65 9.71 4.96
C LEU A 53 0.12 9.86 4.94
N LYS A 54 -0.49 10.44 5.98
CA LYS A 54 -1.94 10.76 5.98
C LYS A 54 -2.28 11.74 4.84
N GLY A 55 -1.56 12.86 4.75
CA GLY A 55 -1.79 13.84 3.69
C GLY A 55 -1.54 13.28 2.28
N PHE A 56 -0.62 12.33 2.13
CA PHE A 56 -0.45 11.60 0.87
C PHE A 56 -1.62 10.67 0.57
N ALA A 57 -2.09 9.91 1.56
CA ALA A 57 -3.21 8.98 1.42
C ALA A 57 -4.50 9.69 1.00
N ASP A 58 -4.74 10.92 1.45
CA ASP A 58 -5.88 11.74 1.03
C ASP A 58 -5.89 12.01 -0.49
N GLY A 59 -4.72 11.98 -1.14
CA GLY A 59 -4.58 12.14 -2.58
C GLY A 59 -4.63 10.82 -3.36
N VAL A 60 -4.52 9.66 -2.72
CA VAL A 60 -4.53 8.35 -3.39
C VAL A 60 -5.93 8.07 -3.93
N GLY A 61 -6.03 7.73 -5.22
CA GLY A 61 -7.32 7.48 -5.89
C GLY A 61 -8.06 8.75 -6.33
N SER A 62 -7.56 9.95 -6.04
CA SER A 62 -8.13 11.22 -6.52
C SER A 62 -7.88 11.50 -8.02
N GLY A 63 -7.33 10.51 -8.74
CA GLY A 63 -6.96 10.60 -10.15
C GLY A 63 -8.14 10.50 -11.13
N SER A 64 -8.46 11.65 -11.75
CA SER A 64 -9.08 11.83 -13.07
C SER A 64 -10.61 11.83 -13.25
N GLY A 65 -11.35 12.52 -12.38
CA GLY A 65 -12.72 13.02 -12.69
C GLY A 65 -12.77 14.32 -13.51
N GLY A 66 -11.63 14.78 -14.08
CA GLY A 66 -11.56 16.07 -14.75
C GLY A 66 -12.08 16.00 -16.18
N GLY A 67 -13.28 16.55 -16.42
CA GLY A 67 -13.83 16.72 -17.76
C GLY A 67 -12.88 17.43 -18.74
N LEU A 68 -13.21 17.41 -20.03
CA LEU A 68 -12.37 17.86 -21.15
C LEU A 68 -11.62 19.20 -20.92
N PHE A 69 -12.23 20.15 -20.21
CA PHE A 69 -11.63 21.43 -19.84
C PHE A 69 -10.42 21.32 -18.88
N LYS A 70 -10.45 20.41 -17.89
CA LYS A 70 -9.31 20.19 -16.98
C LYS A 70 -8.12 19.54 -17.71
N LYS A 71 -8.40 18.81 -18.81
CA LYS A 71 -7.37 18.21 -19.67
C LYS A 71 -6.69 19.22 -20.58
N LEU A 72 -7.39 20.27 -21.03
CA LEU A 72 -6.82 21.34 -21.87
C LEU A 72 -6.14 22.46 -21.08
N PHE A 73 -6.63 22.79 -19.87
CA PHE A 73 -6.16 23.96 -19.12
C PHE A 73 -5.61 23.63 -17.73
N GLY A 74 -5.70 22.37 -17.28
CA GLY A 74 -5.16 21.96 -15.99
C GLY A 74 -3.64 21.82 -16.05
N LYS A 75 -2.94 22.53 -15.16
CA LYS A 75 -1.56 22.16 -14.83
C LYS A 75 -1.57 20.72 -14.33
N LYS A 76 -0.72 19.89 -14.91
CA LYS A 76 -0.50 18.52 -14.46
C LYS A 76 0.14 18.62 -13.09
N ASP A 77 -0.64 18.42 -12.02
CA ASP A 77 -0.05 18.27 -10.69
C ASP A 77 0.85 17.04 -10.76
N ALA A 78 2.15 17.29 -10.67
CA ALA A 78 3.15 16.25 -10.47
C ALA A 78 3.03 15.75 -9.01
N SER A 79 1.86 15.21 -8.65
CA SER A 79 1.67 14.55 -7.37
C SER A 79 2.69 13.42 -7.30
N ARG A 80 3.50 13.41 -6.23
CA ARG A 80 4.59 12.45 -6.04
C ARG A 80 4.04 11.03 -6.21
N ALA A 81 4.74 10.17 -6.95
CA ALA A 81 4.30 8.80 -7.23
C ALA A 81 4.41 7.85 -6.01
N GLY A 82 4.92 8.34 -4.88
CA GLY A 82 5.10 7.59 -3.64
C GLY A 82 5.87 8.38 -2.58
N ILE A 83 6.05 7.75 -1.41
CA ILE A 83 6.86 8.25 -0.30
C ILE A 83 7.91 7.19 0.03
N TYR A 84 9.17 7.61 0.18
CA TYR A 84 10.25 6.77 0.69
C TYR A 84 10.40 7.00 2.18
N LEU A 85 10.35 5.93 2.97
CA LEU A 85 10.55 5.96 4.42
C LEU A 85 11.91 5.31 4.71
N ASP A 86 12.80 6.05 5.36
CA ASP A 86 14.14 5.60 5.73
C ASP A 86 14.32 5.61 7.26
N GLY A 87 15.19 4.74 7.77
CA GLY A 87 15.48 4.61 9.19
C GLY A 87 16.26 3.36 9.55
N GLY A 88 16.54 3.21 10.84
CA GLY A 88 17.19 2.01 11.39
C GLY A 88 16.31 0.75 11.30
N PHE A 89 16.90 -0.41 11.60
CA PHE A 89 16.16 -1.66 11.62
C PHE A 89 15.04 -1.63 12.68
N GLY A 90 13.81 -1.99 12.29
CA GLY A 90 12.67 -2.17 13.20
C GLY A 90 12.03 -0.88 13.73
N VAL A 91 12.31 0.29 13.13
CA VAL A 91 11.73 1.59 13.55
C VAL A 91 10.33 1.87 12.99
N GLY A 92 9.80 0.95 12.18
CA GLY A 92 8.46 0.93 11.62
C GLY A 92 7.94 -0.50 11.57
#